data_AF-A0A7S1RJ70-F1
#
_entry.id   AF-A0A7S1RJ70-F1
#
_cell.length_a   1.000
_cell.length_b   1.000
_cell.length_c   1.000
_cell.angle_alpha   90.00
_cell.angle_beta   90.00
_cell.angle_gamma   90.00
#
_symmetry.space_group_name_H-M   'P 1'
#
loop_
_entity.id
_entity.type
_entity.pdbx_description
1 polymer ?
#
loop_
_entity_poly.entity_id
_entity_poly.type
_entity_poly.pdbx_seq_one_letter_code
_entity_poly.pdbx_strand_id
1 'polypeptide(L)'
;GLKEDQGRQQQEHAVLAVRAAIRSLTNSNFETFEQMRAQFHQTVQAHMELCGPLQPALREEARLALAQTTSNYNQIIEQKRKFEMMQAAQQMFAKAPAPEMLAADPTTRLMRELSSLVLEAEVAARSAQELGKRFNAPLPPQDLLAVIQQVEAAAATVNMKIKNSRDFLQCRRADMEHGKTSQQLDALRQELTMMAQRVQVAGQAAHAAHSAAQMAKGSLRGPPV
;
A
#
# COMPACT_ATOMS: atom_id res chain seq x y z
N GLY A 1 37.69 38.51 11.61
CA GLY A 1 38.33 37.49 12.45
C GLY A 1 37.29 36.79 13.32
N LEU A 2 37.33 36.95 14.63
CA LEU A 2 36.51 36.15 15.58
C LEU A 2 34.97 36.26 15.42
N LYS A 3 34.44 37.46 15.13
CA LYS A 3 32.97 37.65 14.97
C LYS A 3 32.42 37.01 13.69
N GLU A 4 33.21 36.99 12.61
CA GLU A 4 32.81 36.39 11.33
C GLU A 4 32.80 34.86 11.43
N ASP A 5 33.78 34.29 12.13
CA ASP A 5 33.84 32.84 12.38
C ASP A 5 32.67 32.37 13.25
N GLN A 6 32.30 33.14 14.29
CA GLN A 6 31.11 32.85 15.11
C GLN A 6 29.82 32.90 14.28
N GLY A 7 29.68 33.88 13.38
CA GLY A 7 28.52 33.98 12.49
C GLY A 7 28.39 32.79 11.54
N ARG A 8 29.51 32.34 10.96
CA ARG A 8 29.54 31.16 10.08
C ARG A 8 29.15 29.88 10.82
N GLN A 9 29.69 29.66 12.02
CA GLN A 9 29.35 28.49 12.83
C GLN A 9 27.86 28.47 13.19
N GLN A 10 27.29 29.61 13.56
CA GLN A 10 25.87 29.71 13.88
C GLN A 10 24.99 29.42 12.66
N GLN A 11 25.38 29.92 11.48
CA GLN A 11 24.70 29.65 10.22
C GLN A 11 24.75 28.16 9.86
N GLU A 12 25.92 27.51 9.94
CA GLU A 12 26.07 26.08 9.65
C GLU A 12 25.22 25.23 10.60
N HIS A 13 25.23 25.55 11.89
CA HIS A 13 24.40 24.87 12.88
C HIS A 13 22.91 25.02 12.57
N ALA A 14 22.45 26.22 12.21
CA ALA A 14 21.06 26.47 11.83
C ALA A 14 20.65 25.66 10.60
N VAL A 15 21.49 25.62 9.57
CA VAL A 15 21.26 24.81 8.35
C VAL A 15 21.15 23.33 8.68
N LEU A 16 22.04 22.81 9.52
CA LEU A 16 22.00 21.40 9.95
C LEU A 16 20.74 21.08 10.76
N ALA A 17 20.33 21.97 11.67
CA ALA A 17 19.13 21.79 12.48
C ALA A 17 17.87 21.74 11.59
N VAL A 18 17.73 22.66 10.63
CA VAL A 18 16.59 22.66 9.69
C VAL A 18 16.56 21.38 8.84
N ARG A 19 17.70 20.95 8.29
CA ARG A 19 17.78 19.69 7.53
C ARG A 19 17.52 18.45 8.36
N ALA A 20 17.91 18.43 9.63
CA ALA A 20 17.59 17.35 10.55
C ALA A 20 16.09 17.28 10.82
N ALA A 21 15.43 18.43 11.01
CA ALA A 21 13.99 18.51 11.18
C ALA A 21 13.23 18.04 9.92
N ILE A 22 13.66 18.47 8.72
CA ILE A 22 13.11 18.00 7.44
C ILE A 22 13.17 16.48 7.36
N ARG A 23 14.36 15.89 7.58
CA ARG A 23 14.55 14.43 7.53
C ARG A 23 13.72 13.68 8.58
N SER A 24 13.59 14.24 9.78
CA SER A 24 12.78 13.63 10.84
C SER A 24 11.30 13.62 10.49
N LEU A 25 10.80 14.70 9.87
CA LEU A 25 9.43 14.76 9.37
C LEU A 25 9.19 13.77 8.22
N THR A 26 10.09 13.72 7.24
CA THR A 26 9.94 12.80 6.08
C THR A 26 10.00 11.33 6.46
N ASN A 27 10.71 11.01 7.55
CA ASN A 27 10.84 9.64 8.07
C ASN A 27 9.80 9.31 9.16
N SER A 28 8.90 10.24 9.49
CA SER A 28 7.87 9.99 10.49
C SER A 28 6.86 8.93 10.03
N ASN A 29 6.35 8.16 10.98
CA ASN A 29 5.26 7.20 10.73
C ASN A 29 3.92 7.81 11.16
N PHE A 30 2.83 7.08 10.94
CA PHE A 30 1.48 7.54 11.27
C PHE A 30 1.32 7.97 12.74
N GLU A 31 1.93 7.24 13.67
CA GLU A 31 1.78 7.46 15.13
C GLU A 31 2.58 8.68 15.61
N THR A 32 3.70 8.97 14.95
CA THR A 32 4.65 10.03 15.35
C THR A 32 4.53 11.30 14.51
N PHE A 33 3.74 11.28 13.42
CA PHE A 33 3.63 12.39 12.46
C PHE A 33 3.31 13.74 13.12
N GLU A 34 2.29 13.80 13.97
CA GLU A 34 1.87 15.06 14.61
C GLU A 34 2.97 15.64 15.52
N GLN A 35 3.66 14.78 16.26
CA GLN A 35 4.80 15.18 17.11
C GLN A 35 5.95 15.73 16.25
N MET A 36 6.32 15.01 15.19
CA MET A 36 7.42 15.41 14.30
C MET A 36 7.08 16.68 13.52
N ARG A 37 5.82 16.87 13.13
CA ARG A 37 5.32 18.10 12.49
C ARG A 37 5.45 19.31 13.41
N ALA A 38 5.07 19.17 14.68
CA ALA A 38 5.23 20.24 15.67
C ALA A 38 6.70 20.62 15.89
N GLN A 39 7.57 19.62 16.09
CA GLN A 39 9.02 19.83 16.23
C GLN A 39 9.65 20.47 15.00
N PHE A 40 9.21 20.06 13.81
CA PHE A 40 9.62 20.65 12.55
C PHE A 40 9.28 22.14 12.48
N HIS A 41 8.03 22.52 12.78
CA HIS A 41 7.62 23.93 12.76
C HIS A 41 8.43 24.77 13.76
N GLN A 42 8.63 24.26 14.97
CA GLN A 42 9.43 24.93 16.00
C GLN A 42 10.88 25.15 15.54
N THR A 43 11.51 24.12 14.96
CA THR A 43 12.91 24.19 14.50
C THR A 43 13.07 25.13 13.31
N VAL A 44 12.16 25.06 12.33
CA VAL A 44 12.15 25.96 11.18
C VAL A 44 11.96 27.40 11.62
N GLN A 45 11.01 27.69 12.52
CA GLN A 45 10.78 29.03 13.03
C GLN A 45 12.00 29.60 13.77
N ALA A 46 12.68 28.78 14.59
CA ALA A 46 13.81 29.21 15.39
C ALA A 46 15.09 29.45 14.56
N HIS A 47 15.33 28.66 13.52
CA HIS A 47 16.63 28.64 12.83
C HIS A 47 16.62 29.19 11.39
N MET A 48 15.46 29.32 10.73
CA MET A 48 15.42 29.66 9.31
C MET A 48 16.02 31.04 8.98
N GLU A 49 15.83 32.05 9.83
CA GLU A 49 16.41 33.39 9.62
C GLU A 49 17.94 33.42 9.81
N LEU A 50 18.51 32.41 10.46
CA LEU A 50 19.95 32.29 10.70
C LEU A 50 20.68 31.55 9.56
N CYS A 51 19.97 30.99 8.58
CA CYS A 51 20.56 30.20 7.49
C CYS A 51 21.29 31.05 6.42
N GLY A 52 21.20 32.38 6.49
CA GLY A 52 21.87 33.30 5.57
C GLY A 52 21.44 33.07 4.10
N PRO A 53 22.37 33.06 3.12
CA PRO A 53 22.02 32.92 1.70
C PRO A 53 21.32 31.61 1.32
N LEU A 54 21.39 30.56 2.15
CA LEU A 54 20.72 29.28 1.90
C LEU A 54 19.25 29.28 2.32
N GLN A 55 18.78 30.33 3.01
CA GLN A 55 17.42 30.43 3.53
C GLN A 55 16.34 30.18 2.46
N PRO A 56 16.37 30.78 1.26
CA PRO A 56 15.30 30.57 0.27
C PRO A 56 15.19 29.11 -0.17
N ALA A 57 16.34 28.46 -0.41
CA ALA A 57 16.39 27.05 -0.82
C ALA A 57 15.87 26.12 0.29
N LEU A 58 16.32 26.34 1.53
CA LEU A 58 15.86 25.54 2.69
C LEU A 58 14.38 25.76 3.00
N ARG A 59 13.87 26.99 2.81
CA ARG A 59 12.44 27.29 3.00
C ARG A 59 11.59 26.53 1.99
N GLU A 60 12.02 26.47 0.73
CA GLU A 60 11.31 25.68 -0.29
C GLU A 60 11.41 24.17 -0.03
N GLU A 61 12.58 23.66 0.34
CA GLU A 61 12.77 22.26 0.73
C GLU A 61 11.86 21.86 1.90
N ALA A 62 11.83 22.69 2.95
CA ALA A 62 10.96 22.53 4.11
C ALA A 62 9.47 22.54 3.73
N ARG A 63 9.06 23.46 2.84
CA ARG A 63 7.68 23.57 2.35
C ARG A 63 7.26 22.32 1.57
N LEU A 64 8.12 21.84 0.67
CA LEU A 64 7.87 20.64 -0.13
C LEU A 64 7.78 19.39 0.76
N ALA A 65 8.71 19.22 1.70
CA ALA A 65 8.68 18.11 2.64
C ALA A 65 7.38 18.11 3.47
N LEU A 66 6.99 19.25 4.04
CA LEU A 66 5.74 19.38 4.81
C LEU A 66 4.51 19.04 3.96
N ALA A 67 4.42 19.57 2.74
CA ALA A 67 3.31 19.31 1.83
C ALA A 67 3.21 17.82 1.47
N GLN A 68 4.33 17.20 1.13
CA GLN A 68 4.40 15.79 0.77
C GLN A 68 4.01 14.88 1.94
N THR A 69 4.60 15.07 3.12
CA THR A 69 4.31 14.23 4.29
C THR A 69 2.88 14.42 4.78
N THR A 70 2.34 15.65 4.73
CA THR A 70 0.93 15.92 5.08
C THR A 70 -0.04 15.24 4.11
N SER A 71 0.26 15.29 2.80
CA SER A 71 -0.53 14.57 1.79
C SER A 71 -0.55 13.06 2.05
N ASN A 72 0.61 12.47 2.30
CA ASN A 72 0.74 11.05 2.63
C ASN A 72 -0.05 10.67 3.90
N TYR A 73 0.05 11.48 4.95
CA TYR A 73 -0.67 11.26 6.20
C TYR A 73 -2.20 11.28 6.00
N ASN A 74 -2.71 12.26 5.25
CA ASN A 74 -4.14 12.35 4.93
C ASN A 74 -4.63 11.15 4.12
N GLN A 75 -3.85 10.66 3.16
CA GLN A 75 -4.17 9.44 2.42
C GLN A 75 -4.27 8.22 3.34
N ILE A 76 -3.36 8.09 4.31
CA ILE A 76 -3.41 6.99 5.30
C ILE A 76 -4.66 7.09 6.18
N ILE A 77 -5.02 8.29 6.65
CA ILE A 77 -6.27 8.50 7.42
C ILE A 77 -7.47 8.05 6.60
N GLU A 78 -7.56 8.49 5.33
CA GLU A 78 -8.70 8.15 4.48
C GLU A 78 -8.78 6.65 4.21
N GLN A 79 -7.64 5.99 3.99
CA GLN A 79 -7.57 4.53 3.84
C GLN A 79 -8.03 3.81 5.11
N LYS A 80 -7.57 4.24 6.29
CA LYS A 80 -8.03 3.66 7.58
C LYS A 80 -9.55 3.81 7.74
N ARG A 81 -10.09 5.00 7.46
CA ARG A 81 -11.54 5.26 7.52
C ARG A 81 -12.34 4.35 6.58
N LYS A 82 -11.88 4.19 5.34
CA LYS A 82 -12.52 3.28 4.36
C LYS A 82 -12.48 1.83 4.82
N PHE A 83 -11.37 1.40 5.41
CA PHE A 83 -11.22 0.04 5.94
C PHE A 83 -12.15 -0.20 7.13
N GLU A 84 -12.22 0.74 8.08
CA GLU A 84 -13.13 0.68 9.23
C GLU A 84 -14.59 0.66 8.79
N MET A 85 -14.98 1.48 7.80
CA MET A 85 -16.33 1.45 7.22
C MET A 85 -16.64 0.11 6.55
N MET A 86 -15.69 -0.46 5.79
CA MET A 86 -15.86 -1.76 5.16
C MET A 86 -15.99 -2.87 6.19
N GLN A 87 -15.19 -2.82 7.26
CA GLN A 87 -15.25 -3.77 8.36
C GLN A 87 -16.58 -3.66 9.13
N ALA A 88 -17.03 -2.44 9.41
CA ALA A 88 -18.33 -2.19 10.04
C ALA A 88 -19.49 -2.70 9.16
N ALA A 89 -19.42 -2.46 7.85
CA ALA A 89 -20.42 -2.97 6.91
C ALA A 89 -20.43 -4.51 6.89
N GLN A 90 -19.27 -5.17 6.85
CA GLN A 90 -19.19 -6.63 6.97
C GLN A 90 -19.78 -7.15 8.28
N GLN A 91 -19.53 -6.46 9.40
CA GLN A 91 -20.13 -6.83 10.68
C GLN A 91 -21.65 -6.62 10.71
N MET A 92 -22.17 -5.57 10.06
CA MET A 92 -23.62 -5.38 9.93
C MET A 92 -24.26 -6.47 9.07
N PHE A 93 -23.62 -6.88 7.97
CA PHE A 93 -24.07 -8.04 7.18
C PHE A 93 -23.99 -9.35 7.96
N ALA A 94 -23.02 -9.49 8.88
CA ALA A 94 -22.92 -10.66 9.76
C ALA A 94 -23.92 -10.66 10.93
N LYS A 95 -24.46 -9.49 11.32
CA LYS A 95 -25.40 -9.32 12.44
C LYS A 95 -26.86 -9.06 12.03
N ALA A 96 -27.19 -9.12 10.74
CA ALA A 96 -28.58 -9.08 10.32
C ALA A 96 -29.36 -10.26 10.95
N PRO A 97 -30.49 -10.02 11.65
CA PRO A 97 -31.22 -11.07 12.34
C PRO A 97 -31.97 -11.96 11.34
N ALA A 98 -31.38 -13.11 10.99
CA ALA A 98 -32.03 -14.42 10.83
C ALA A 98 -31.04 -15.47 10.24
N PRO A 99 -30.13 -16.06 11.04
CA PRO A 99 -29.17 -17.03 10.53
C PRO A 99 -29.65 -18.49 10.55
N GLU A 100 -30.86 -18.82 11.00
CA GLU A 100 -31.26 -20.24 11.14
C GLU A 100 -31.78 -20.88 9.85
N MET A 101 -32.23 -20.12 8.85
CA MET A 101 -32.64 -20.70 7.55
C MET A 101 -31.61 -20.55 6.42
N LEU A 102 -30.70 -19.57 6.50
CA LEU A 102 -29.63 -19.38 5.50
C LEU A 102 -28.31 -20.07 5.87
N ALA A 103 -28.12 -20.51 7.12
CA ALA A 103 -26.99 -21.35 7.51
C ALA A 103 -27.12 -22.81 7.03
N ALA A 104 -28.30 -23.22 6.55
CA ALA A 104 -28.54 -24.57 6.06
C ALA A 104 -28.21 -24.76 4.57
N ASP A 105 -28.05 -23.69 3.79
CA ASP A 105 -27.76 -23.83 2.36
C ASP A 105 -26.25 -24.05 2.13
N PRO A 106 -25.81 -25.29 1.78
CA PRO A 106 -24.40 -25.59 1.55
C PRO A 106 -23.78 -24.69 0.47
N THR A 107 -24.56 -24.27 -0.53
CA THR A 107 -24.07 -23.37 -1.59
C THR A 107 -23.69 -22.00 -1.05
N THR A 108 -24.47 -21.44 -0.12
CA THR A 108 -24.16 -20.12 0.46
C THR A 108 -22.87 -20.16 1.27
N ARG A 109 -22.62 -21.27 1.99
CA ARG A 109 -21.36 -21.48 2.70
C ARG A 109 -20.18 -21.56 1.74
N LEU A 110 -20.30 -22.37 0.68
CA LEU A 110 -19.24 -22.52 -0.33
C LEU A 110 -18.96 -21.20 -1.06
N MET A 111 -19.99 -20.40 -1.37
CA MET A 111 -19.84 -19.08 -1.98
C MET A 111 -19.11 -18.09 -1.07
N ARG A 112 -19.38 -18.13 0.24
CA ARG A 112 -18.67 -17.31 1.22
C ARG A 112 -17.19 -17.68 1.29
N GLU A 113 -16.88 -18.97 1.29
CA GLU A 113 -15.50 -19.46 1.31
C GLU A 113 -14.73 -19.05 0.04
N LEU A 114 -15.33 -19.24 -1.14
CA LEU A 114 -14.74 -18.76 -2.39
C LEU A 114 -14.52 -17.24 -2.38
N SER A 115 -15.49 -16.47 -1.90
CA SER A 115 -15.36 -15.00 -1.78
C SER A 115 -14.18 -14.60 -0.88
N SER A 116 -13.95 -15.34 0.22
CA SER A 116 -12.80 -15.13 1.11
C SER A 116 -11.48 -15.40 0.38
N LEU A 117 -11.37 -16.51 -0.36
CA LEU A 117 -10.18 -16.85 -1.14
C LEU A 117 -9.88 -15.81 -2.24
N VAL A 118 -10.92 -15.31 -2.92
CA VAL A 118 -10.78 -14.22 -3.90
C VAL A 118 -10.29 -12.94 -3.23
N LEU A 119 -10.85 -12.57 -2.07
CA LEU A 119 -10.43 -11.38 -1.33
C LEU A 119 -8.96 -11.46 -0.90
N GLU A 120 -8.51 -12.62 -0.41
CA GLU A 120 -7.10 -12.83 -0.06
C GLU A 120 -6.17 -12.61 -1.27
N ALA A 121 -6.55 -13.11 -2.46
CA ALA A 121 -5.80 -12.88 -3.69
C ALA A 121 -5.76 -11.39 -4.08
N GLU A 122 -6.87 -10.67 -3.94
CA GLU A 122 -6.94 -9.23 -4.21
C GLU A 122 -6.08 -8.40 -3.25
N VAL A 123 -6.11 -8.72 -1.96
CA VAL A 123 -5.27 -8.04 -0.95
C VAL A 123 -3.79 -8.26 -1.25
N ALA A 124 -3.40 -9.51 -1.56
CA ALA A 124 -2.03 -9.82 -1.97
C ALA A 124 -1.63 -9.07 -3.26
N ALA A 125 -2.55 -8.95 -4.23
CA ALA A 125 -2.28 -8.26 -5.49
C ALA A 125 -2.04 -6.77 -5.30
N ARG A 126 -2.83 -6.11 -4.43
CA ARG A 126 -2.61 -4.70 -4.07
C ARG A 126 -1.26 -4.51 -3.38
N SER A 127 -0.88 -5.42 -2.48
CA SER A 127 0.43 -5.37 -1.83
C SER A 127 1.57 -5.48 -2.84
N ALA A 128 1.49 -6.39 -3.81
CA ALA A 128 2.46 -6.51 -4.89
C ALA A 128 2.55 -5.25 -5.76
N GLN A 129 1.40 -4.61 -6.08
CA GLN A 129 1.37 -3.34 -6.81
C GLN A 129 2.03 -2.20 -6.04
N GLU A 130 1.74 -2.05 -4.74
CA GLU A 130 2.37 -1.00 -3.92
C GLU A 130 3.88 -1.18 -3.81
N LEU A 131 4.36 -2.42 -3.68
CA LEU A 131 5.80 -2.70 -3.75
C LEU A 131 6.37 -2.35 -5.14
N GLY A 132 5.66 -2.68 -6.21
CA GLY A 132 6.06 -2.34 -7.59
C GLY A 132 6.19 -0.84 -7.85
N LYS A 133 5.37 0.00 -7.20
CA LYS A 133 5.48 1.48 -7.32
C LYS A 133 6.80 2.02 -6.79
N ARG A 134 7.51 1.29 -5.90
CA ARG A 134 8.81 1.71 -5.37
C ARG A 134 9.89 1.77 -6.45
N PHE A 135 9.73 1.06 -7.57
CA PHE A 135 10.65 1.16 -8.72
C PHE A 135 10.65 2.53 -9.40
N ASN A 136 9.66 3.40 -9.14
CA ASN A 136 9.64 4.76 -9.66
C ASN A 136 10.52 5.73 -8.86
N ALA A 137 11.06 5.30 -7.72
CA ALA A 137 11.98 6.09 -6.91
C ALA A 137 13.44 5.74 -7.26
N PRO A 138 14.37 6.71 -7.19
CA PRO A 138 15.79 6.42 -7.27
C PRO A 138 16.21 5.62 -6.03
N LEU A 139 16.44 4.32 -6.22
CA LEU A 139 16.88 3.40 -5.17
C LEU A 139 18.36 3.07 -5.37
N PRO A 140 19.16 2.97 -4.29
CA PRO A 140 20.49 2.42 -4.40
C PRO A 140 20.42 0.94 -4.83
N PRO A 141 21.47 0.39 -5.48
CA PRO A 141 21.42 -0.96 -6.06
C PRO A 141 21.04 -2.07 -5.07
N GLN A 142 21.47 -1.97 -3.81
CA GLN A 142 21.16 -2.94 -2.75
C GLN A 142 19.66 -2.93 -2.42
N ASP A 143 19.08 -1.76 -2.21
CA ASP A 143 17.65 -1.60 -1.92
C ASP A 143 16.81 -2.01 -3.14
N LEU A 144 17.26 -1.68 -4.36
CA LEU A 144 16.58 -2.09 -5.58
C LEU A 144 16.49 -3.62 -5.68
N LEU A 145 17.58 -4.34 -5.41
CA LEU A 145 17.59 -5.80 -5.40
C LEU A 145 16.63 -6.37 -4.34
N ALA A 146 16.60 -5.78 -3.14
CA ALA A 146 15.69 -6.20 -2.07
C ALA A 146 14.22 -6.00 -2.47
N VAL A 147 13.88 -4.85 -3.08
CA VAL A 147 12.52 -4.58 -3.58
C VAL A 147 12.14 -5.53 -4.70
N ILE A 148 13.06 -5.86 -5.64
CA ILE A 148 12.83 -6.86 -6.69
C ILE A 148 12.42 -8.21 -6.08
N GLN A 149 13.18 -8.71 -5.11
CA GLN A 149 12.91 -9.99 -4.45
C GLN A 149 11.57 -9.98 -3.71
N GLN A 150 11.24 -8.88 -3.03
CA GLN A 150 9.95 -8.73 -2.35
C GLN A 150 8.77 -8.74 -3.33
N VAL A 151 8.89 -8.06 -4.47
CA VAL A 151 7.86 -8.07 -5.52
C VAL A 151 7.70 -9.45 -6.15
N GLU A 152 8.80 -10.15 -6.45
CA GLU A 152 8.77 -11.53 -6.97
C GLU A 152 8.05 -12.48 -5.99
N ALA A 153 8.37 -12.41 -4.68
CA ALA A 153 7.72 -13.21 -3.64
C ALA A 153 6.23 -12.85 -3.47
N ALA A 154 5.88 -11.56 -3.52
CA ALA A 154 4.50 -11.10 -3.45
C ALA A 154 3.69 -11.59 -4.65
N ALA A 155 4.23 -11.48 -5.87
CA ALA A 155 3.57 -11.99 -7.08
C ALA A 155 3.37 -13.52 -7.03
N ALA A 156 4.35 -14.28 -6.52
CA ALA A 156 4.21 -15.72 -6.30
C ALA A 156 3.08 -16.04 -5.31
N THR A 157 2.96 -15.27 -4.23
CA THR A 157 1.87 -15.39 -3.24
C THR A 157 0.50 -15.16 -3.88
N VAL A 158 0.36 -14.14 -4.73
CA VAL A 158 -0.89 -13.88 -5.47
C VAL A 158 -1.24 -15.05 -6.37
N ASN A 159 -0.28 -15.57 -7.14
CA ASN A 159 -0.50 -16.70 -8.03
C ASN A 159 -0.93 -17.96 -7.28
N MET A 160 -0.33 -18.22 -6.11
CA MET A 160 -0.75 -19.32 -5.23
C MET A 160 -2.20 -19.13 -4.76
N LYS A 161 -2.59 -17.93 -4.31
CA LYS A 161 -3.97 -17.66 -3.86
C LYS A 161 -4.98 -17.76 -5.01
N ILE A 162 -4.64 -17.25 -6.20
CA ILE A 162 -5.44 -17.42 -7.42
C ILE A 162 -5.65 -18.91 -7.74
N LYS A 163 -4.57 -19.70 -7.66
CA LYS A 163 -4.65 -21.15 -7.85
C LYS A 163 -5.60 -21.79 -6.84
N ASN A 164 -5.46 -21.48 -5.55
CA ASN A 164 -6.35 -22.01 -4.52
C ASN A 164 -7.83 -21.68 -4.78
N SER A 165 -8.15 -20.45 -5.21
CA SER A 165 -9.52 -20.06 -5.56
C SER A 165 -10.05 -20.85 -6.77
N ARG A 166 -9.21 -21.11 -7.78
CA ARG A 166 -9.58 -21.90 -8.96
C ARG A 166 -9.78 -23.37 -8.63
N ASP A 167 -8.85 -23.96 -7.87
CA ASP A 167 -8.91 -25.35 -7.43
C ASP A 167 -10.16 -25.57 -6.55
N PHE A 168 -10.45 -24.63 -5.63
CA PHE A 168 -11.67 -24.66 -4.83
C PHE A 168 -12.93 -24.67 -5.70
N LEU A 169 -13.03 -23.73 -6.65
CA LEU A 169 -14.18 -23.64 -7.55
C LEU A 169 -14.32 -24.93 -8.39
N GLN A 170 -13.22 -25.46 -8.92
CA GLN A 170 -13.24 -26.69 -9.71
C GLN A 170 -13.74 -27.89 -8.91
N CYS A 171 -13.28 -28.04 -7.66
CA CYS A 171 -13.68 -29.15 -6.80
C CYS A 171 -15.11 -29.02 -6.25
N ARG A 172 -15.59 -27.79 -6.00
CA ARG A 172 -16.86 -27.55 -5.29
C ARG A 172 -18.01 -27.11 -6.18
N ARG A 173 -17.80 -26.92 -7.49
CA ARG A 173 -18.85 -26.46 -8.41
C ARG A 173 -20.07 -27.37 -8.43
N ALA A 174 -19.88 -28.68 -8.50
CA ALA A 174 -21.00 -29.62 -8.50
C ALA A 174 -21.82 -29.53 -7.20
N ASP A 175 -21.14 -29.40 -6.06
CA ASP A 175 -21.78 -29.22 -4.75
C ASP A 175 -22.59 -27.90 -4.69
N MET A 176 -22.07 -26.83 -5.29
CA MET A 176 -22.75 -25.53 -5.35
C MET A 176 -24.03 -25.55 -6.21
N GLU A 177 -24.02 -26.32 -7.30
CA GLU A 177 -25.14 -26.44 -8.25
C GLU A 177 -26.19 -27.47 -7.80
N HIS A 178 -25.85 -28.35 -6.85
CA HIS A 178 -26.74 -29.41 -6.38
C HIS A 178 -28.03 -28.86 -5.72
N GLY A 179 -29.18 -29.40 -6.13
CA GLY A 179 -30.48 -29.04 -5.57
C GLY A 179 -30.98 -27.63 -5.91
N LYS A 180 -30.31 -26.91 -6.83
CA LYS A 180 -30.71 -25.57 -7.26
C LYS A 180 -31.73 -25.61 -8.39
N THR A 181 -32.67 -24.66 -8.35
CA THR A 181 -33.58 -24.40 -9.48
C THR A 181 -32.83 -23.70 -10.61
N SER A 182 -33.39 -23.69 -11.83
CA SER A 182 -32.77 -23.00 -12.98
C SER A 182 -32.48 -21.54 -12.68
N GLN A 183 -33.43 -20.81 -12.07
CA GLN A 183 -33.26 -19.41 -11.70
C GLN A 183 -32.12 -19.20 -10.69
N GLN A 184 -31.98 -20.10 -9.71
CA GLN A 184 -30.89 -20.05 -8.73
C GLN A 184 -29.53 -20.38 -9.37
N LEU A 185 -29.49 -21.31 -10.33
CA LEU A 185 -28.29 -21.62 -11.08
C LEU A 185 -27.81 -20.44 -11.92
N ASP A 186 -28.73 -19.70 -12.53
CA ASP A 186 -28.37 -18.52 -13.34
C ASP A 186 -27.79 -17.41 -12.46
N ALA A 187 -28.40 -17.14 -11.29
CA ALA A 187 -27.85 -16.21 -10.30
C ALA A 187 -26.46 -16.66 -9.78
N LEU A 188 -26.31 -17.95 -9.45
CA LEU A 188 -25.03 -18.51 -9.01
C LEU A 188 -23.93 -18.34 -10.08
N ARG A 189 -24.25 -18.64 -11.35
CA ARG A 189 -23.30 -18.50 -12.46
C ARG A 189 -22.89 -17.05 -12.68
N GLN A 190 -23.80 -16.10 -12.50
CA GLN A 190 -23.49 -14.68 -12.57
C GLN A 190 -22.48 -14.28 -11.48
N GLU A 191 -22.72 -14.69 -10.23
CA GLU A 191 -21.78 -14.45 -9.11
C GLU A 191 -20.41 -15.09 -9.34
N LEU A 192 -20.37 -16.35 -9.80
CA LEU A 192 -19.12 -17.04 -10.12
C LEU A 192 -18.35 -16.35 -11.26
N THR A 193 -19.06 -15.79 -12.25
CA THR A 193 -18.45 -15.00 -13.34
C THR A 193 -17.80 -13.73 -12.79
N MET A 194 -18.46 -13.02 -11.88
CA MET A 194 -17.89 -11.84 -11.21
C MET A 194 -16.65 -12.19 -10.38
N MET A 195 -16.68 -13.31 -9.65
CA MET A 195 -15.52 -13.80 -8.90
C MET A 195 -14.35 -14.17 -9.81
N ALA A 196 -14.62 -14.83 -10.95
CA ALA A 196 -13.60 -15.15 -11.95
C ALA A 196 -12.94 -13.88 -12.52
N GLN A 197 -13.73 -12.84 -12.82
CA GLN A 197 -13.22 -11.54 -13.28
C GLN A 197 -12.33 -10.89 -12.22
N ARG A 198 -12.74 -10.89 -10.94
CA ARG A 198 -11.93 -10.37 -9.83
C ARG A 198 -10.59 -11.08 -9.69
N VAL A 199 -10.59 -12.41 -9.76
CA VAL A 199 -9.38 -13.24 -9.77
C VAL A 199 -8.48 -12.92 -10.96
N GLN A 200 -9.05 -12.69 -12.15
CA GLN A 200 -8.29 -12.28 -13.34
C GLN A 200 -7.62 -10.92 -13.15
N VAL A 201 -8.33 -9.92 -12.61
CA VAL A 201 -7.77 -8.60 -12.31
C VAL A 201 -6.62 -8.70 -11.30
N ALA A 202 -6.77 -9.50 -10.24
CA ALA A 202 -5.68 -9.76 -9.30
C ALA A 202 -4.45 -10.39 -9.98
N GLY A 203 -4.67 -11.30 -10.93
CA GLY A 203 -3.60 -11.91 -11.73
C GLY A 203 -2.89 -10.92 -12.65
N GLN A 204 -3.63 -10.03 -13.31
CA GLN A 204 -3.07 -8.96 -14.14
C GLN A 204 -2.19 -8.02 -13.30
N ALA A 205 -2.65 -7.65 -12.10
CA ALA A 205 -1.90 -6.83 -11.17
C ALA A 205 -0.58 -7.48 -10.74
N ALA A 206 -0.60 -8.77 -10.36
CA ALA A 206 0.61 -9.51 -10.03
C ALA A 206 1.57 -9.65 -11.21
N HIS A 207 1.05 -9.92 -12.41
CA HIS A 207 1.86 -9.99 -13.63
C HIS A 207 2.54 -8.65 -13.95
N ALA A 208 1.80 -7.54 -13.85
CA ALA A 208 2.37 -6.21 -14.06
C ALA A 208 3.47 -5.89 -13.04
N ALA A 209 3.25 -6.19 -11.75
CA ALA A 209 4.26 -6.00 -10.70
C ALA A 209 5.51 -6.85 -10.97
N HIS A 210 5.33 -8.13 -11.35
CA HIS A 210 6.44 -9.01 -11.69
C HIS A 210 7.22 -8.53 -12.92
N SER A 211 6.53 -8.07 -13.97
CA SER A 211 7.15 -7.49 -15.16
C SER A 211 7.99 -6.25 -14.82
N ALA A 212 7.47 -5.36 -13.97
CA ALA A 212 8.22 -4.22 -13.46
C ALA A 212 9.49 -4.64 -12.70
N ALA A 213 9.40 -5.68 -11.87
CA ALA A 213 10.57 -6.24 -11.18
C ALA A 213 11.61 -6.82 -12.16
N GLN A 214 11.18 -7.51 -13.23
CA GLN A 214 12.10 -8.01 -14.26
C GLN A 214 12.80 -6.87 -15.03
N MET A 215 12.08 -5.80 -15.35
CA MET A 215 12.68 -4.61 -15.97
C MET A 215 13.72 -3.97 -15.05
N ALA A 216 13.39 -3.78 -13.77
CA ALA A 216 14.31 -3.24 -12.75
C ALA A 216 15.55 -4.13 -12.56
N LYS A 217 15.38 -5.45 -12.62
CA LYS A 217 16.47 -6.43 -12.55
C LYS A 217 17.38 -6.37 -13.78
N GLY A 218 16.82 -6.05 -14.95
CA GLY A 218 17.57 -5.81 -16.18
C GLY A 218 18.50 -4.60 -16.07
N SER A 219 18.05 -3.51 -15.45
CA SER A 219 18.86 -2.30 -15.26
C SER A 219 20.11 -2.53 -14.41
N LEU A 220 20.07 -3.47 -13.45
CA LEU A 220 21.22 -3.85 -12.63
C LEU A 220 22.33 -4.59 -13.40
N ARG A 221 22.04 -5.10 -14.61
CA ARG A 221 23.00 -5.83 -15.45
C ARG A 221 23.71 -4.94 -16.47
N GLY A 222 23.34 -3.67 -16.57
CA GLY A 222 24.00 -2.71 -17.45
C GLY A 222 25.47 -2.51 -17.06
N PRO A 223 26.37 -2.19 -18.01
CA PRO A 223 27.75 -1.85 -17.68
C PRO A 223 27.78 -0.68 -16.69
N PRO A 224 28.66 -0.71 -15.66
CA PRO A 224 28.83 0.43 -14.77
C PRO A 224 29.29 1.63 -15.61
N VAL A 225 28.49 2.70 -15.59
CA VAL A 225 28.82 4.00 -16.22
C VAL A 225 29.79 4.74 -15.32
#